data_AF-A0A534RW57-F1
#
_entry.id   AF-A0A534RW57-F1
#
_cell.length_a   1.000
_cell.length_b   1.000
_cell.length_c   1.000
_cell.angle_alpha   90.00
_cell.angle_beta   90.00
_cell.angle_gamma   90.00
#
_symmetry.space_group_name_H-M   'P 1'
#
loop_
_entity.id
_entity.type
_entity.pdbx_description
1 polymer ?
#
loop_
_entity_poly.entity_id
_entity_poly.type
_entity_poly.pdbx_seq_one_letter_code
_entity_poly.pdbx_strand_id
1 'polypeptide(L)'
;MKTGFTLWFTGMSGAGKSTIANTIAPRLKALGKQVEILDGDEVRTNLSKGLGFSREDRDTNIRRIGYVAHLLTRNGTVAITAAISPYRAIRDEVRGRIGDFVEVYVKCPLDTLVARDVKGLYKKALAGEIKEFTGVS
;
A
#
# COMPACT_ATOMS: atom_id res chain seq x y z
N MET A 1 2.99 -4.25 27.75
CA MET A 1 3.19 -3.35 26.59
C MET A 1 2.08 -3.58 25.58
N LYS A 2 1.57 -2.55 24.90
CA LYS A 2 0.62 -2.76 23.80
C LYS A 2 1.40 -3.31 22.59
N THR A 3 0.98 -4.46 22.05
CA THR A 3 1.54 -5.02 20.82
C THR A 3 0.98 -4.31 19.60
N GLY A 4 1.89 -3.79 18.77
CA GLY A 4 1.62 -3.27 17.43
C GLY A 4 1.67 -4.39 16.40
N PHE A 5 1.18 -4.12 15.19
CA PHE A 5 1.32 -5.00 14.04
C PHE A 5 1.16 -4.19 12.76
N THR A 6 1.63 -4.72 11.63
CA THR A 6 1.38 -4.13 10.32
C THR A 6 0.23 -4.85 9.63
N LEU A 7 -0.80 -4.09 9.22
CA LEU A 7 -1.84 -4.52 8.29
C LEU A 7 -1.50 -4.03 6.90
N TRP A 8 -1.11 -4.94 6.02
CA TRP A 8 -0.59 -4.63 4.69
C TRP A 8 -1.61 -4.92 3.60
N PHE A 9 -2.26 -3.88 3.08
CA PHE A 9 -3.12 -4.04 1.91
C PHE A 9 -2.30 -3.98 0.62
N THR A 10 -2.41 -5.03 -0.19
CA THR A 10 -1.84 -5.11 -1.54
C THR A 10 -2.95 -5.30 -2.58
N GLY A 11 -2.73 -4.83 -3.81
CA GLY A 11 -3.72 -4.91 -4.89
C GLY A 11 -3.68 -3.70 -5.82
N MET A 12 -4.37 -3.82 -6.95
CA MET A 12 -4.34 -2.84 -8.04
C MET A 12 -4.81 -1.43 -7.64
N SER A 13 -4.44 -0.42 -8.41
CA SER A 13 -4.98 0.94 -8.25
C SER A 13 -6.50 0.90 -8.30
N GLY A 14 -7.22 1.64 -7.46
CA GLY A 14 -8.70 1.62 -7.45
C GLY A 14 -9.35 0.35 -6.87
N ALA A 15 -8.59 -0.64 -6.39
CA ALA A 15 -9.17 -1.86 -5.81
C ALA A 15 -9.92 -1.66 -4.48
N GLY A 16 -9.79 -0.48 -3.84
CA GLY A 16 -10.48 -0.17 -2.57
C GLY A 16 -9.61 -0.24 -1.31
N LYS A 17 -8.28 -0.39 -1.45
CA LYS A 17 -7.33 -0.47 -0.32
C LYS A 17 -7.47 0.71 0.66
N SER A 18 -7.38 1.96 0.18
CA SER A 18 -7.49 3.15 1.03
C SER A 18 -8.88 3.28 1.65
N THR A 19 -9.95 2.86 0.97
CA THR A 19 -11.32 2.82 1.53
C THR A 19 -11.41 1.87 2.72
N ILE A 20 -10.86 0.66 2.60
CA ILE A 20 -10.85 -0.32 3.69
C ILE A 20 -9.96 0.16 4.84
N ALA A 21 -8.78 0.71 4.53
CA ALA A 21 -7.85 1.26 5.52
C ALA A 21 -8.50 2.38 6.37
N ASN A 22 -9.17 3.34 5.72
CA ASN A 22 -9.88 4.43 6.40
C ASN A 22 -11.10 3.93 7.20
N THR A 23 -11.69 2.80 6.82
CA THR A 23 -12.82 2.20 7.54
C THR A 23 -12.39 1.42 8.79
N ILE A 24 -11.25 0.72 8.72
CA ILE A 24 -10.76 -0.12 9.83
C ILE A 24 -10.00 0.69 10.88
N ALA A 25 -9.29 1.75 10.48
CA ALA A 25 -8.52 2.59 11.39
C ALA A 25 -9.33 3.14 12.59
N PRO A 26 -10.51 3.77 12.42
CA PRO A 26 -11.30 4.25 13.55
C PRO A 26 -11.79 3.12 14.46
N ARG A 27 -12.06 1.93 13.91
CA ARG A 27 -12.47 0.76 14.70
C ARG A 27 -11.33 0.27 15.59
N LEU A 28 -10.11 0.21 15.06
CA LEU A 28 -8.92 -0.14 15.84
C LEU A 28 -8.60 0.91 16.91
N LYS A 29 -8.79 2.20 16.60
CA LYS A 29 -8.66 3.29 17.58
C LYS A 29 -9.69 3.16 18.71
N ALA A 30 -10.95 2.83 18.39
CA ALA A 30 -12.00 2.57 19.39
C ALA A 30 -11.69 1.38 20.31
N LEU A 31 -10.89 0.41 19.85
CA LEU A 31 -10.35 -0.69 20.66
C LEU A 31 -9.10 -0.28 21.47
N GLY A 32 -8.78 1.01 21.55
CA GLY A 32 -7.65 1.55 22.31
C GLY A 32 -6.27 1.32 21.68
N LYS A 33 -6.20 0.98 20.38
CA LYS A 33 -4.93 0.85 19.65
C LYS A 33 -4.45 2.22 19.14
N GLN A 34 -3.14 2.44 19.15
CA GLN A 34 -2.53 3.52 18.37
C GLN A 34 -2.47 3.05 16.91
N VAL A 35 -2.88 3.89 15.96
CA VAL A 35 -3.04 3.50 14.56
C VAL A 35 -2.57 4.62 13.65
N GLU A 36 -1.70 4.27 12.71
CA GLU A 36 -1.23 5.16 11.65
C GLU A 36 -1.45 4.53 10.28
N ILE A 37 -1.92 5.34 9.32
CA ILE A 37 -2.12 4.91 7.93
C ILE A 37 -0.94 5.43 7.10
N LEU A 38 -0.27 4.52 6.40
CA LEU A 38 0.74 4.81 5.40
C LEU A 38 0.10 4.70 4.01
N ASP A 39 -0.58 5.76 3.58
CA ASP A 39 -1.21 5.82 2.25
C ASP A 39 -0.16 5.97 1.15
N GLY A 40 -0.35 5.24 0.04
CA GLY A 40 0.63 5.20 -1.04
C GLY A 40 0.87 6.57 -1.72
N ASP A 41 -0.15 7.44 -1.79
CA ASP A 41 -0.02 8.77 -2.40
C ASP A 41 0.70 9.75 -1.47
N GLU A 42 0.39 9.69 -0.17
CA GLU A 42 1.06 10.52 0.84
C GLU A 42 2.53 10.13 1.01
N VAL A 43 2.82 8.83 1.07
CA VAL A 43 4.20 8.33 1.08
C VAL A 43 4.94 8.76 -0.18
N ARG A 44 4.30 8.67 -1.37
CA ARG A 44 4.91 9.14 -2.62
C ARG A 44 5.28 10.61 -2.58
N THR A 45 4.42 11.43 -1.97
CA THR A 45 4.64 12.86 -1.86
C THR A 45 5.77 13.20 -0.88
N ASN A 46 5.82 12.53 0.27
CA ASN A 46 6.69 12.95 1.38
C ASN A 46 7.98 12.12 1.53
N LEU A 47 7.93 10.82 1.22
CA LEU A 47 9.04 9.88 1.45
C LEU A 47 9.66 9.34 0.16
N SER A 48 8.92 9.39 -0.95
CA SER A 48 9.31 8.78 -2.22
C SER A 48 9.28 9.77 -3.39
N LYS A 49 9.41 11.07 -3.09
CA LYS A 49 9.54 12.12 -4.10
C LYS A 49 10.76 11.83 -4.99
N GLY A 50 10.57 11.89 -6.30
CA GLY A 50 11.61 11.62 -7.29
C GLY A 50 11.70 10.16 -7.76
N LEU A 51 10.99 9.22 -7.14
CA LEU A 51 10.87 7.86 -7.66
C LEU A 51 9.87 7.82 -8.83
N GLY A 52 10.24 7.14 -9.91
CA GLY A 52 9.40 6.87 -11.06
C GLY A 52 8.48 5.67 -10.87
N PHE A 53 8.28 4.91 -11.95
CA PHE A 53 7.39 3.74 -12.00
C PHE A 53 8.09 2.46 -12.44
N SER A 54 9.43 2.49 -12.56
CA SER A 54 10.23 1.30 -12.83
C SER A 54 10.04 0.27 -11.72
N ARG A 55 10.44 -0.96 -11.99
CA ARG A 55 10.42 -2.03 -10.98
C ARG A 55 11.27 -1.65 -9.77
N GLU A 56 12.47 -1.13 -10.00
CA GLU A 56 13.43 -0.74 -8.96
C GLU A 56 12.90 0.41 -8.09
N ASP A 57 12.23 1.39 -8.71
CA ASP A 57 11.62 2.51 -8.00
C ASP A 57 10.42 2.05 -7.16
N ARG A 58 9.61 1.13 -7.69
CA ARG A 58 8.50 0.52 -6.95
C ARG A 58 9.03 -0.27 -5.76
N ASP A 59 10.05 -1.09 -5.96
CA ASP A 59 10.68 -1.88 -4.92
C ASP A 59 11.25 -0.97 -3.82
N THR A 60 11.94 0.10 -4.20
CA THR A 60 12.46 1.12 -3.28
C THR A 60 11.34 1.80 -2.49
N ASN A 61 10.24 2.19 -3.15
CA ASN A 61 9.08 2.76 -2.48
C ASN A 61 8.49 1.80 -1.45
N ILE A 62 8.34 0.51 -1.80
CA ILE A 62 7.82 -0.49 -0.87
C ILE A 62 8.77 -0.72 0.32
N ARG A 63 10.10 -0.73 0.10
CA ARG A 63 11.08 -0.81 1.19
C ARG A 63 11.00 0.38 2.13
N ARG A 64 10.80 1.59 1.61
CA ARG A 64 10.62 2.82 2.42
C ARG A 64 9.36 2.73 3.29
N ILE A 65 8.24 2.29 2.72
CA ILE A 65 7.01 2.03 3.48
C ILE A 65 7.24 0.96 4.55
N GLY A 66 7.88 -0.15 4.18
CA GLY A 66 8.18 -1.25 5.09
C GLY A 66 9.08 -0.83 6.25
N TYR A 67 10.05 0.06 6.02
CA TYR A 67 10.88 0.63 7.08
C TYR A 67 10.06 1.41 8.10
N VAL A 68 9.20 2.33 7.64
CA VAL A 68 8.34 3.12 8.54
C VAL A 68 7.33 2.23 9.27
N ALA A 69 6.71 1.28 8.57
CA ALA A 69 5.78 0.31 9.16
C ALA A 69 6.45 -0.53 10.27
N HIS A 70 7.70 -0.96 10.05
CA HIS A 70 8.50 -1.65 11.07
C HIS A 70 8.75 -0.75 12.29
N LEU A 71 9.13 0.51 12.10
CA LEU A 71 9.35 1.46 13.19
C LEU A 71 8.08 1.69 14.02
N LEU A 72 6.92 1.80 13.37
CA LEU A 72 5.63 1.95 14.06
C LEU A 72 5.25 0.67 14.83
N THR A 73 5.36 -0.48 14.17
CA THR A 73 5.00 -1.79 14.73
C THR A 73 5.82 -2.10 15.98
N ARG A 74 7.15 -1.93 15.92
CA ARG A 74 8.03 -2.21 17.06
C ARG A 74 7.80 -1.27 18.26
N ASN A 75 7.16 -0.12 18.04
CA ASN A 75 6.80 0.84 19.09
C ASN A 75 5.35 0.69 19.58
N GLY A 76 4.66 -0.40 19.20
CA GLY A 76 3.31 -0.71 19.70
C GLY A 76 2.18 -0.08 18.89
N THR A 77 2.48 0.57 17.76
CA THR A 77 1.50 1.20 16.87
C THR A 77 1.07 0.22 15.77
N VAL A 78 -0.22 0.20 15.45
CA VAL A 78 -0.74 -0.52 14.28
C VAL A 78 -0.47 0.30 13.03
N ALA A 79 0.42 -0.19 12.16
CA ALA A 79 0.69 0.44 10.87
C ALA A 79 -0.24 -0.16 9.81
N ILE A 80 -1.06 0.66 9.15
CA ILE A 80 -1.94 0.22 8.07
C ILE A 80 -1.36 0.74 6.76
N THR A 81 -0.99 -0.14 5.83
CA THR A 81 -0.43 0.28 4.53
C THR A 81 -1.44 0.07 3.41
N ALA A 82 -1.51 1.00 2.46
CA ALA A 82 -2.42 0.95 1.31
C ALA A 82 -1.68 1.12 -0.03
N ALA A 83 -0.69 0.26 -0.30
CA ALA A 83 0.17 0.37 -1.48
C ALA A 83 -0.14 -0.69 -2.54
N ILE A 84 0.16 -0.41 -3.82
CA ILE A 84 -0.04 -1.41 -4.90
C ILE A 84 0.84 -2.66 -4.65
N SER A 85 2.11 -2.45 -4.27
CA SER A 85 3.07 -3.51 -3.88
C SER A 85 3.01 -4.77 -4.75
N PRO A 86 3.20 -4.68 -6.08
CA PRO A 86 2.85 -5.77 -7.00
C PRO A 86 3.74 -7.01 -6.86
N TYR A 87 5.00 -6.84 -6.48
CA TYR A 87 5.98 -7.92 -6.46
C TYR A 87 6.02 -8.65 -5.12
N ARG A 88 5.74 -9.96 -5.15
CA ARG A 88 5.71 -10.82 -3.95
C ARG A 88 7.05 -10.82 -3.21
N ALA A 89 8.18 -10.90 -3.92
CA ALA A 89 9.50 -10.95 -3.32
C ALA A 89 9.76 -9.78 -2.35
N ILE A 90 9.35 -8.56 -2.73
CA ILE A 90 9.54 -7.38 -1.86
C ILE A 90 8.55 -7.39 -0.69
N ARG A 91 7.32 -7.87 -0.88
CA ARG A 91 6.38 -8.03 0.22
C ARG A 91 6.87 -9.06 1.23
N ASP A 92 7.49 -10.13 0.77
CA ASP A 92 8.09 -11.16 1.62
C ASP A 92 9.33 -10.63 2.37
N GLU A 93 10.18 -9.83 1.71
CA GLU A 93 11.30 -9.10 2.33
C GLU A 93 10.80 -8.21 3.48
N VAL A 94 9.77 -7.39 3.22
CA VAL A 94 9.19 -6.48 4.22
C VAL A 94 8.52 -7.26 5.36
N ARG A 95 7.78 -8.32 5.05
CA ARG A 95 7.15 -9.20 6.06
C ARG A 95 8.20 -9.78 7.01
N GLY A 96 9.29 -10.33 6.47
CA GLY A 96 10.37 -10.92 7.25
C GLY A 96 11.03 -9.92 8.20
N ARG A 97 11.14 -8.65 7.79
CA ARG A 97 11.69 -7.58 8.64
C ARG A 97 10.74 -7.13 9.75
N ILE A 98 9.43 -7.12 9.50
CA ILE A 98 8.44 -6.62 10.44
C ILE A 98 8.11 -7.65 11.53
N GLY A 99 7.94 -8.92 11.16
CA GLY A 99 7.47 -9.96 12.07
C GLY A 99 5.94 -9.94 12.19
N ASP A 100 5.40 -9.11 13.08
CA ASP A 100 3.96 -8.97 13.32
C ASP A 100 3.24 -8.33 12.11
N PHE A 101 2.87 -9.16 11.14
CA PHE A 101 2.46 -8.72 9.82
C PHE A 101 1.28 -9.53 9.27
N VAL A 102 0.25 -8.82 8.82
CA VAL A 102 -0.95 -9.38 8.18
C VAL A 102 -1.03 -8.86 6.76
N GLU A 103 -0.88 -9.73 5.76
CA GLU A 103 -1.10 -9.37 4.36
C GLU A 103 -2.55 -9.56 3.95
N VAL A 104 -3.15 -8.56 3.31
CA VAL A 104 -4.50 -8.63 2.75
C VAL A 104 -4.46 -8.26 1.28
N TYR A 105 -4.78 -9.22 0.41
CA TYR A 105 -4.92 -8.98 -1.01
C TYR A 105 -6.33 -8.48 -1.34
N VAL A 106 -6.43 -7.21 -1.71
CA VAL A 106 -7.67 -6.59 -2.16
C VAL A 106 -7.84 -6.87 -3.66
N LYS A 107 -8.45 -8.02 -3.95
CA LYS A 107 -8.71 -8.49 -5.30
C LYS A 107 -9.91 -7.76 -5.91
N CYS A 108 -9.70 -7.15 -7.07
CA CYS A 108 -10.74 -6.52 -7.87
C CYS A 108 -10.49 -6.84 -9.35
N PRO A 109 -11.49 -7.32 -10.10
CA PRO A 109 -11.38 -7.57 -11.54
C PRO A 109 -10.97 -6.31 -12.33
N LEU A 110 -10.18 -6.48 -13.41
CA LEU A 110 -9.61 -5.37 -14.18
C LEU A 110 -10.69 -4.52 -14.87
N ASP A 111 -11.70 -5.16 -15.46
CA ASP A 111 -12.89 -4.50 -16.03
C ASP A 111 -13.57 -3.57 -15.03
N THR A 112 -13.73 -4.01 -13.78
CA THR A 112 -14.28 -3.19 -12.69
C THR A 112 -13.36 -2.03 -12.34
N LEU A 113 -12.04 -2.24 -12.35
CA LEU A 113 -11.06 -1.18 -12.07
C LEU A 113 -11.05 -0.10 -13.16
N VAL A 114 -11.09 -0.54 -14.43
CA VAL A 114 -11.17 0.34 -15.61
C VAL A 114 -12.49 1.10 -15.62
N ALA A 115 -13.61 0.45 -15.27
CA ALA A 115 -14.90 1.12 -15.17
C ALA A 115 -14.95 2.18 -14.06
N ARG A 116 -14.30 1.91 -12.92
CA ARG A 116 -14.22 2.86 -11.80
C ARG A 116 -13.29 4.04 -12.09
N ASP A 117 -12.14 3.76 -12.71
CA ASP A 117 -11.02 4.66 -13.01
C ASP A 117 -10.90 5.90 -12.08
N VAL A 118 -10.87 5.65 -10.77
CA VAL A 118 -11.01 6.69 -9.73
C VAL A 118 -10.00 7.83 -9.88
N LYS A 119 -8.85 7.55 -10.51
CA LYS A 119 -7.74 8.50 -10.71
C LYS A 119 -7.51 8.88 -12.18
N GLY A 120 -8.33 8.39 -13.11
CA GLY A 120 -8.11 8.58 -14.55
C GLY A 120 -6.86 7.89 -15.09
N LEU A 121 -6.27 6.97 -14.33
CA LEU A 121 -4.99 6.34 -14.65
C LEU A 121 -5.16 5.18 -15.63
N TYR A 122 -6.27 4.46 -15.57
CA TYR A 122 -6.54 3.36 -16.49
C TYR A 122 -6.76 3.88 -17.90
N LYS A 123 -7.55 4.95 -18.06
CA LYS A 123 -7.75 5.60 -19.36
C LYS A 123 -6.44 6.07 -19.98
N LYS A 124 -5.57 6.71 -19.18
CA LYS A 124 -4.25 7.19 -19.64
C LYS A 124 -3.31 6.03 -20.00
N ALA A 125 -3.31 4.96 -19.23
CA ALA A 125 -2.52 3.76 -19.53
C ALA A 125 -2.96 3.10 -20.84
N LEU A 126 -4.28 2.94 -21.04
CA LEU A 126 -4.85 2.39 -22.27
C LEU A 126 -4.60 3.28 -23.50
N ALA A 127 -4.48 4.60 -23.31
CA ALA A 127 -4.09 5.55 -24.36
C ALA A 127 -2.57 5.58 -24.63
N GLY A 128 -1.75 4.83 -23.88
CA GLY A 128 -0.30 4.81 -24.02
C GLY A 128 0.44 5.99 -23.38
N GLU A 129 -0.26 6.87 -22.66
CA GLU A 129 0.32 8.02 -21.95
C GLU A 129 1.13 7.59 -20.71
N ILE A 130 0.81 6.43 -20.14
CA ILE A 130 1.55 5.82 -19.01
C ILE A 130 2.16 4.51 -19.48
N LYS A 131 3.48 4.49 -19.67
CA LYS A 131 4.20 3.34 -20.23
C LYS A 131 4.31 2.15 -19.28
N GLU A 132 4.41 2.38 -17.97
CA GLU A 132 4.64 1.33 -16.95
C GLU A 132 3.50 1.27 -15.95
N PHE A 133 2.30 0.88 -16.40
CA PHE A 133 1.11 0.82 -15.55
C PHE A 133 0.81 -0.62 -15.13
N THR A 134 0.95 -0.90 -13.83
CA THR A 134 0.75 -2.22 -13.25
C THR A 134 -0.53 -2.89 -13.74
N GLY A 135 -0.38 -4.06 -14.37
CA GLY A 135 -1.45 -4.92 -14.88
C GLY A 135 -2.14 -4.45 -16.16
N VAL A 136 -1.58 -3.44 -16.84
CA VAL A 136 -1.95 -3.05 -18.21
C VAL A 136 -0.74 -3.17 -19.14
N SER A 137 0.41 -2.63 -18.73
CA SER A 137 1.67 -2.65 -19.47
C SER A 137 2.87 -3.02 -18.61
#